data_AF-A0A7K1A6Z3-F1
#
_entry.id   AF-A0A7K1A6Z3-F1
#
_cell.length_a   1.000
_cell.length_b   1.000
_cell.length_c   1.000
_cell.angle_alpha   90.00
_cell.angle_beta   90.00
_cell.angle_gamma   90.00
#
_symmetry.space_group_name_H-M   'P 1'
#
loop_
_entity.id
_entity.type
_entity.pdbx_description
1 polymer ?
#
loop_
_entity_poly.entity_id
_entity_poly.type
_entity_poly.pdbx_seq_one_letter_code
_entity_poly.pdbx_strand_id
1 'polypeptide(L)'
;MPSAPASSDADVENTSDRGVLGFAPWVDAFAMWALVFVGLFFAVWLGARGPFATYGGVDTASYPGSGLFSGWFRFDGNWYAQISTTGYWFAGPDKQSAVAYFPAYPGVLWGLHSVTTLSVKLLGSLVTIACGLGVVLAIFKWFRDHTHDRVARVALITLLVYPYVFYLFGAVYGDALFLLAAVGAFLLLERDHTILAGLAGAVATATRPVGIALIIGLVAVALWRRHVIEAGESRWRPRVMWRRLRPADAGVLLSLGGLVGYMTYLGIRFGRPLAFDEVQSAPGWDQGSGPRTWFKITWFQQIKNLPRWSWDWLQNGDTVTFEKVQYAVTVILQGLFVLGFLFLAWHVWKKFGWGYGLYCFSMLAIALVGTKDFQGTGRYLLSTFPCFLVLGGFLAERRALRWAWWSISGIVLLLWAFAFGRGYYVA
;
A
#
# COMPACT_ATOMS: atom_id res chain seq x y z
N MET A 1 -58.77 -15.79 25.06
CA MET A 1 -58.88 -15.68 23.58
C MET A 1 -59.11 -14.21 23.21
N PRO A 2 -58.78 -13.76 21.99
CA PRO A 2 -57.86 -12.63 21.85
C PRO A 2 -58.44 -11.36 21.21
N SER A 3 -57.72 -10.25 21.32
CA SER A 3 -57.43 -9.37 20.17
C SER A 3 -56.30 -8.38 20.49
N ALA A 4 -55.32 -8.30 19.58
CA ALA A 4 -54.36 -7.20 19.52
C ALA A 4 -54.88 -6.13 18.54
N PRO A 5 -54.28 -4.93 18.55
CA PRO A 5 -53.61 -4.43 17.34
C PRO A 5 -52.23 -3.83 17.71
N ALA A 6 -51.08 -4.04 17.04
CA ALA A 6 -50.74 -3.90 15.61
C ALA A 6 -51.13 -2.52 15.05
N SER A 7 -50.26 -1.67 14.50
CA SER A 7 -48.80 -1.72 14.29
C SER A 7 -48.32 -0.34 13.83
N SER A 8 -47.14 0.14 14.23
CA SER A 8 -46.51 1.31 13.59
C SER A 8 -44.97 1.36 13.73
N ASP A 9 -44.29 0.22 13.59
CA ASP A 9 -42.81 0.14 13.48
C ASP A 9 -42.35 0.12 12.01
N ALA A 10 -43.01 0.90 11.13
CA ALA A 10 -42.84 0.82 9.67
C ALA A 10 -41.87 1.84 9.05
N ASP A 11 -41.26 2.74 9.84
CA ASP A 11 -40.45 3.87 9.33
C ASP A 11 -38.96 3.81 9.72
N VAL A 12 -38.46 2.68 10.26
CA VAL A 12 -37.03 2.52 10.63
C VAL A 12 -36.21 1.83 9.52
N GLU A 13 -36.86 1.29 8.50
CA GLU A 13 -36.19 0.56 7.42
C GLU A 13 -35.72 1.50 6.28
N ASN A 14 -34.62 1.12 5.61
CA ASN A 14 -34.15 1.67 4.32
C ASN A 14 -33.35 3.01 4.30
N THR A 15 -32.63 3.37 5.37
CA THR A 15 -31.53 4.37 5.27
C THR A 15 -30.13 3.76 5.07
N SER A 16 -29.98 2.44 5.25
CA SER A 16 -28.70 1.72 5.11
C SER A 16 -28.28 1.42 3.67
N ASP A 17 -29.24 1.38 2.73
CA ASP A 17 -29.02 1.02 1.33
C ASP A 17 -28.81 2.23 0.40
N ARG A 18 -28.96 3.46 0.92
CA ARG A 18 -28.69 4.69 0.17
C ARG A 18 -27.34 5.31 0.50
N GLY A 19 -26.58 5.51 -0.56
CA GLY A 19 -25.22 6.02 -0.60
C GLY A 19 -25.07 7.53 -0.39
N VAL A 20 -23.83 8.03 -0.42
CA VAL A 20 -23.49 9.47 -0.37
C VAL A 20 -24.12 10.21 -1.53
N LEU A 21 -24.14 9.60 -2.72
CA LEU A 21 -24.76 10.15 -3.92
C LEU A 21 -26.22 9.71 -4.08
N GLY A 22 -26.79 9.04 -3.07
CA GLY A 22 -28.16 8.49 -3.09
C GLY A 22 -28.32 7.14 -3.78
N PHE A 23 -27.26 6.60 -4.41
CA PHE A 23 -27.25 5.30 -5.10
C PHE A 23 -26.91 4.13 -4.18
N ALA A 24 -26.89 2.89 -4.68
CA ALA A 24 -26.38 1.76 -3.91
C ALA A 24 -24.91 2.00 -3.47
N PRO A 25 -24.46 1.57 -2.28
CA PRO A 25 -23.14 1.98 -1.75
C PRO A 25 -21.94 1.56 -2.61
N TRP A 26 -22.08 0.52 -3.43
CA TRP A 26 -21.06 0.12 -4.41
C TRP A 26 -20.90 1.12 -5.55
N VAL A 27 -22.00 1.76 -5.96
CA VAL A 27 -22.01 2.83 -6.96
C VAL A 27 -21.33 4.08 -6.40
N ASP A 28 -21.52 4.40 -5.11
CA ASP A 28 -20.72 5.46 -4.46
C ASP A 28 -19.23 5.15 -4.50
N ALA A 29 -18.82 3.94 -4.07
CA ALA A 29 -17.41 3.59 -3.97
C ALA A 29 -16.72 3.65 -5.34
N PHE A 30 -17.43 3.21 -6.39
CA PHE A 30 -17.02 3.39 -7.77
C PHE A 30 -16.95 4.88 -8.18
N ALA A 31 -17.97 5.68 -7.86
CA ALA A 31 -18.01 7.11 -8.21
C ALA A 31 -16.93 7.92 -7.48
N MET A 32 -16.65 7.63 -6.21
CA MET A 32 -15.55 8.20 -5.44
C MET A 32 -14.20 7.82 -6.02
N TRP A 33 -14.01 6.54 -6.37
CA TRP A 33 -12.81 6.08 -7.08
C TRP A 33 -12.65 6.81 -8.42
N ALA A 34 -13.71 6.94 -9.22
CA ALA A 34 -13.68 7.59 -10.52
C ALA A 34 -13.37 9.09 -10.42
N LEU A 35 -13.95 9.79 -9.45
CA LEU A 35 -13.67 11.21 -9.19
C LEU A 35 -12.19 11.43 -8.84
N VAL A 36 -11.65 10.59 -7.95
CA VAL A 36 -10.24 10.64 -7.53
C VAL A 36 -9.33 10.26 -8.69
N PHE A 37 -9.67 9.22 -9.45
CA PHE A 37 -8.93 8.82 -10.65
C PHE A 37 -8.85 9.96 -11.67
N VAL A 38 -9.96 10.63 -11.99
CA VAL A 38 -9.96 11.78 -12.93
C VAL A 38 -9.09 12.93 -12.43
N GLY A 39 -9.18 13.28 -11.14
CA GLY A 39 -8.35 14.33 -10.55
C GLY A 39 -6.85 14.00 -10.57
N LEU A 40 -6.49 12.78 -10.19
CA LEU A 40 -5.11 12.29 -10.22
C LEU A 40 -4.57 12.18 -11.65
N PHE A 41 -5.38 11.68 -12.58
CA PHE A 41 -5.03 11.55 -13.99
C PHE A 41 -4.72 12.92 -14.59
N PHE A 42 -5.57 13.92 -14.34
CA PHE A 42 -5.32 15.29 -14.78
C PHE A 42 -4.04 15.88 -14.14
N ALA A 43 -3.82 15.66 -12.85
CA ALA A 43 -2.61 16.13 -12.16
C ALA A 43 -1.32 15.52 -12.74
N VAL A 44 -1.27 14.19 -12.91
CA VAL A 44 -0.12 13.47 -13.51
C VAL A 44 0.09 13.88 -14.96
N TRP A 45 -0.98 13.99 -15.75
CA TRP A 45 -0.94 14.40 -17.16
C TRP A 45 -0.45 15.83 -17.34
N LEU A 46 -0.90 16.77 -16.50
CA LEU A 46 -0.43 18.15 -16.49
C LEU A 46 1.04 18.22 -16.06
N GLY A 47 1.44 17.46 -15.04
CA GLY A 47 2.83 17.33 -14.62
C GLY A 47 3.75 16.83 -15.75
N ALA A 48 3.28 15.84 -16.50
CA ALA A 48 4.00 15.28 -17.65
C ALA A 48 4.11 16.22 -18.87
N ARG A 49 3.29 17.28 -18.93
CA ARG A 49 3.25 18.26 -20.05
C ARG A 49 3.73 19.67 -19.66
N GLY A 50 4.14 19.89 -18.40
CA GLY A 50 4.55 21.21 -17.91
C GLY A 50 5.85 21.73 -18.57
N PRO A 51 6.01 23.06 -18.75
CA PRO A 51 7.05 23.67 -19.57
C PRO A 51 8.47 23.69 -18.97
N PHE A 52 8.68 23.05 -17.81
CA PHE A 52 9.95 23.04 -17.10
C PHE A 52 10.76 21.76 -17.43
N ALA A 53 12.08 21.73 -17.19
CA ALA A 53 12.93 20.61 -17.63
C ALA A 53 12.63 19.28 -16.92
N THR A 54 12.49 18.18 -17.65
CA THR A 54 12.23 16.83 -17.09
C THR A 54 13.43 16.34 -16.29
N TYR A 55 13.23 15.90 -15.05
CA TYR A 55 14.33 15.46 -14.19
C TYR A 55 14.86 14.05 -14.55
N GLY A 56 16.18 13.87 -14.40
CA GLY A 56 16.75 12.59 -13.95
C GLY A 56 17.22 11.58 -15.01
N GLY A 57 17.31 11.92 -16.29
CA GLY A 57 17.92 11.04 -17.32
C GLY A 57 17.24 9.68 -17.54
N VAL A 58 16.13 9.40 -16.86
CA VAL A 58 15.30 8.22 -17.04
C VAL A 58 14.64 8.33 -18.40
N ASP A 59 15.12 7.50 -19.32
CA ASP A 59 14.70 7.34 -20.70
C ASP A 59 13.44 8.14 -21.08
N THR A 60 13.65 9.25 -21.77
CA THR A 60 12.66 9.82 -22.69
C THR A 60 12.47 8.93 -23.93
N ALA A 61 12.60 7.60 -23.75
CA ALA A 61 12.19 6.58 -24.69
C ALA A 61 10.68 6.72 -24.87
N SER A 62 10.35 7.57 -25.84
CA SER A 62 9.00 7.91 -26.28
C SER A 62 8.13 6.69 -26.17
N TYR A 63 7.07 6.81 -25.37
CA TYR A 63 5.90 5.97 -25.54
C TYR A 63 5.61 5.92 -27.05
N PRO A 64 5.59 4.75 -27.71
CA PRO A 64 5.20 4.67 -29.11
C PRO A 64 3.77 5.21 -29.24
N GLY A 65 3.65 6.41 -29.81
CA GLY A 65 2.52 7.32 -29.61
C GLY A 65 2.62 8.06 -28.25
N SER A 66 2.80 9.38 -28.28
CA SER A 66 2.95 10.29 -27.13
C SER A 66 1.67 10.40 -26.26
N GLY A 67 1.33 9.28 -25.63
CA GLY A 67 0.01 9.00 -25.10
C GLY A 67 -0.31 9.64 -23.75
N LEU A 68 -1.61 9.65 -23.45
CA LEU A 68 -2.19 10.20 -22.22
C LEU A 68 -1.61 9.60 -20.92
N PHE A 69 -0.98 8.42 -20.99
CA PHE A 69 -0.45 7.67 -19.85
C PHE A 69 1.06 7.91 -19.56
N SER A 70 1.76 8.75 -20.32
CA SER A 70 3.23 8.90 -20.22
C SER A 70 3.71 9.26 -18.80
N GLY A 71 3.00 10.15 -18.10
CA GLY A 71 3.36 10.58 -16.73
C GLY A 71 3.27 9.48 -15.66
N TRP A 72 2.52 8.41 -15.90
CA TRP A 72 2.34 7.30 -14.96
C TRP A 72 3.50 6.29 -14.97
N PHE A 73 4.36 6.34 -16.00
CA PHE A 73 5.50 5.44 -16.16
C PHE A 73 6.80 6.11 -15.72
N ARG A 74 7.20 5.91 -14.46
CA ARG A 74 8.41 6.48 -13.85
C ARG A 74 9.10 5.48 -12.90
N PHE A 75 10.37 5.71 -12.60
CA PHE A 75 11.18 5.02 -11.58
C PHE A 75 11.05 3.48 -11.61
N ASP A 76 10.43 2.87 -10.59
CA ASP A 76 10.27 1.41 -10.45
C ASP A 76 9.53 0.76 -11.64
N GLY A 77 8.71 1.55 -12.36
CA GLY A 77 8.05 1.11 -13.59
C GLY A 77 9.04 0.65 -14.68
N ASN A 78 10.25 1.21 -14.72
CA ASN A 78 11.29 0.76 -15.65
C ASN A 78 11.79 -0.65 -15.33
N TRP A 79 12.00 -0.94 -14.04
CA TRP A 79 12.42 -2.27 -13.59
C TRP A 79 11.34 -3.32 -13.85
N TYR A 80 10.08 -3.01 -13.49
CA TYR A 80 8.96 -3.91 -13.80
C TYR A 80 8.79 -4.13 -15.30
N ALA A 81 8.93 -3.09 -16.13
CA ALA A 81 8.84 -3.23 -17.58
C ALA A 81 9.99 -4.07 -18.15
N GLN A 82 11.23 -3.81 -17.72
CA GLN A 82 12.41 -4.55 -18.14
C GLN A 82 12.30 -6.04 -17.78
N ILE A 83 11.89 -6.38 -16.55
CA ILE A 83 11.68 -7.78 -16.14
C ILE A 83 10.62 -8.44 -17.02
N SER A 84 9.55 -7.72 -17.37
CA SER A 84 8.46 -8.25 -18.18
C SER A 84 8.83 -8.45 -19.66
N THR A 85 9.86 -7.77 -20.18
CA THR A 85 10.29 -7.88 -21.59
C THR A 85 11.55 -8.72 -21.79
N THR A 86 12.50 -8.67 -20.85
CA THR A 86 13.83 -9.32 -20.97
C THR A 86 14.20 -10.21 -19.79
N GLY A 87 13.33 -10.32 -18.77
CA GLY A 87 13.51 -11.24 -17.65
C GLY A 87 14.46 -10.74 -16.56
N TYR A 88 14.78 -11.62 -15.62
CA TYR A 88 15.65 -11.32 -14.48
C TYR A 88 17.14 -11.42 -14.83
N TRP A 89 17.91 -10.48 -14.28
CA TRP A 89 19.36 -10.46 -14.29
C TRP A 89 19.91 -10.01 -12.94
N PHE A 90 21.15 -10.40 -12.64
CA PHE A 90 21.87 -10.10 -11.40
C PHE A 90 23.32 -9.79 -11.74
N ALA A 91 23.80 -8.60 -11.33
CA ALA A 91 25.15 -8.12 -11.63
C ALA A 91 26.09 -8.11 -10.42
N GLY A 92 25.72 -8.81 -9.35
CA GLY A 92 26.39 -8.77 -8.03
C GLY A 92 25.67 -7.87 -7.02
N PRO A 93 26.02 -7.96 -5.72
CA PRO A 93 25.35 -7.21 -4.66
C PRO A 93 25.60 -5.70 -4.75
N ASP A 94 26.78 -5.28 -5.20
CA ASP A 94 27.18 -3.86 -5.28
C ASP A 94 26.58 -3.11 -6.49
N LYS A 95 25.62 -3.73 -7.21
CA LYS A 95 24.98 -3.16 -8.40
C LYS A 95 23.47 -3.39 -8.35
N GLN A 96 22.71 -2.30 -8.51
CA GLN A 96 21.25 -2.36 -8.68
C GLN A 96 20.91 -3.40 -9.74
N SER A 97 20.02 -4.33 -9.42
CA SER A 97 19.74 -5.51 -10.24
C SER A 97 18.25 -5.84 -10.20
N ALA A 98 17.73 -6.39 -11.29
CA ALA A 98 16.31 -6.74 -11.43
C ALA A 98 15.78 -7.67 -10.32
N VAL A 99 16.64 -8.51 -9.74
CA VAL A 99 16.31 -9.46 -8.65
C VAL A 99 15.75 -8.81 -7.37
N ALA A 100 15.83 -7.49 -7.22
CA ALA A 100 15.17 -6.77 -6.12
C ALA A 100 13.63 -6.77 -6.22
N TYR A 101 13.09 -6.87 -7.44
CA TYR A 101 11.68 -6.71 -7.72
C TYR A 101 10.99 -8.06 -7.83
N PHE A 102 9.95 -8.27 -7.03
CA PHE A 102 9.27 -9.55 -6.87
C PHE A 102 8.33 -9.89 -8.06
N PRO A 103 8.11 -11.21 -8.34
CA PRO A 103 7.73 -11.68 -9.68
C PRO A 103 6.25 -11.57 -10.08
N ALA A 104 5.31 -11.45 -9.15
CA ALA A 104 3.88 -11.54 -9.47
C ALA A 104 3.39 -10.38 -10.37
N TYR A 105 3.80 -9.14 -10.07
CA TYR A 105 3.41 -7.99 -10.88
C TYR A 105 4.02 -8.04 -12.31
N PRO A 106 5.35 -8.17 -12.51
CA PRO A 106 5.91 -8.27 -13.85
C PRO A 106 5.50 -9.58 -14.57
N GLY A 107 5.22 -10.67 -13.83
CA GLY A 107 4.68 -11.91 -14.39
C GLY A 107 3.28 -11.73 -14.99
N VAL A 108 2.40 -10.96 -14.35
CA VAL A 108 1.09 -10.56 -14.91
C VAL A 108 1.29 -9.71 -16.16
N LEU A 109 2.21 -8.74 -16.15
CA LEU A 109 2.47 -7.90 -17.32
C LEU A 109 3.06 -8.68 -18.50
N TRP A 110 4.00 -9.59 -18.23
CA TRP A 110 4.56 -10.50 -19.23
C TRP A 110 3.49 -11.43 -19.82
N GLY A 111 2.63 -12.02 -18.98
CA GLY A 111 1.55 -12.89 -19.44
C GLY A 111 0.56 -12.14 -20.34
N LEU A 112 0.14 -10.94 -19.95
CA LEU A 112 -0.74 -10.10 -20.76
C LEU A 112 -0.06 -9.61 -22.05
N HIS A 113 1.22 -9.26 -22.01
CA HIS A 113 1.98 -8.84 -23.19
C HIS A 113 2.25 -10.00 -24.16
N SER A 114 2.33 -11.24 -23.67
CA SER A 114 2.50 -12.43 -24.51
C SER A 114 1.23 -12.78 -25.30
N VAL A 115 0.06 -12.30 -24.88
CA VAL A 115 -1.25 -12.56 -25.53
C VAL A 115 -1.91 -11.31 -26.14
N THR A 116 -1.29 -10.13 -26.01
CA THR A 116 -1.79 -8.86 -26.57
C THR A 116 -0.68 -8.09 -27.27
N THR A 117 -1.02 -7.32 -28.30
CA THR A 117 -0.07 -6.40 -28.97
C THR A 117 0.18 -5.10 -28.18
N LEU A 118 -0.36 -4.97 -26.96
CA LEU A 118 -0.24 -3.77 -26.14
C LEU A 118 1.14 -3.69 -25.48
N SER A 119 1.68 -2.48 -25.35
CA SER A 119 2.97 -2.28 -24.70
C SER A 119 2.90 -2.55 -23.19
N VAL A 120 3.96 -3.15 -22.63
CA VAL A 120 4.10 -3.40 -21.19
C VAL A 120 3.90 -2.14 -20.35
N LYS A 121 4.32 -0.96 -20.85
CA LYS A 121 4.12 0.33 -20.16
C LYS A 121 2.63 0.67 -19.98
N LEU A 122 1.83 0.49 -21.04
CA LEU A 122 0.39 0.71 -21.01
C LEU A 122 -0.33 -0.36 -20.17
N LEU A 123 0.01 -1.64 -20.38
CA LEU A 123 -0.52 -2.76 -19.60
C LEU A 123 -0.27 -2.55 -18.10
N GLY A 124 0.93 -2.08 -17.73
CA GLY A 124 1.25 -1.68 -16.36
C GLY A 124 0.26 -0.70 -15.77
N SER A 125 -0.02 0.40 -16.47
CA SER A 125 -0.96 1.41 -15.97
C SER A 125 -2.39 0.87 -15.88
N LEU A 126 -2.84 0.10 -16.88
CA LEU A 126 -4.18 -0.50 -16.92
C LEU A 126 -4.37 -1.56 -15.81
N VAL A 127 -3.37 -2.41 -15.56
CA VAL A 127 -3.39 -3.40 -14.48
C VAL A 127 -3.41 -2.71 -13.12
N THR A 128 -2.60 -1.66 -12.90
CA THR A 128 -2.66 -0.86 -11.67
C THR A 128 -4.05 -0.25 -11.47
N ILE A 129 -4.63 0.36 -12.50
CA ILE A 129 -5.99 0.97 -12.45
C ILE A 129 -7.05 -0.07 -12.06
N ALA A 130 -7.05 -1.23 -12.74
CA ALA A 130 -7.99 -2.31 -12.46
C ALA A 130 -7.82 -2.86 -11.03
N CYS A 131 -6.57 -3.06 -10.60
CA CYS A 131 -6.25 -3.49 -9.24
C CYS A 131 -6.67 -2.44 -8.20
N GLY A 132 -6.46 -1.15 -8.45
CA GLY A 132 -6.84 -0.05 -7.57
C GLY A 132 -8.34 0.11 -7.37
N LEU A 133 -9.13 -0.09 -8.43
CA LEU A 133 -10.58 -0.18 -8.31
C LEU A 133 -10.97 -1.38 -7.43
N GLY A 134 -10.36 -2.55 -7.68
CA GLY A 134 -10.53 -3.74 -6.86
C GLY A 134 -10.19 -3.50 -5.38
N VAL A 135 -9.09 -2.81 -5.09
CA VAL A 135 -8.67 -2.42 -3.74
C VAL A 135 -9.73 -1.56 -3.07
N VAL A 136 -10.24 -0.53 -3.74
CA VAL A 136 -11.25 0.36 -3.16
C VAL A 136 -12.54 -0.38 -2.84
N LEU A 137 -13.01 -1.25 -3.75
CA LEU A 137 -14.21 -2.06 -3.51
C LEU A 137 -13.99 -3.08 -2.38
N ALA A 138 -12.84 -3.75 -2.34
CA ALA A 138 -12.50 -4.74 -1.31
C ALA A 138 -12.31 -4.09 0.07
N ILE A 139 -11.61 -2.96 0.17
CA ILE A 139 -11.45 -2.24 1.44
C ILE A 139 -12.79 -1.68 1.91
N PHE A 140 -13.63 -1.14 1.00
CA PHE A 140 -14.96 -0.67 1.38
C PHE A 140 -15.87 -1.82 1.86
N LYS A 141 -15.78 -3.00 1.25
CA LYS A 141 -16.41 -4.24 1.77
C LYS A 141 -15.97 -4.51 3.20
N TRP A 142 -14.66 -4.55 3.44
CA TRP A 142 -14.13 -4.82 4.78
C TRP A 142 -14.55 -3.75 5.80
N PHE A 143 -14.56 -2.47 5.42
CA PHE A 143 -15.04 -1.37 6.27
C PHE A 143 -16.52 -1.53 6.66
N ARG A 144 -17.41 -1.82 5.70
CA ARG A 144 -18.84 -2.03 5.97
C ARG A 144 -19.10 -3.27 6.82
N ASP A 145 -18.32 -4.33 6.63
CA ASP A 145 -18.43 -5.56 7.44
C ASP A 145 -18.01 -5.32 8.92
N HIS A 146 -17.31 -4.22 9.22
CA HIS A 146 -16.73 -3.92 10.55
C HIS A 146 -17.26 -2.63 11.23
N THR A 147 -18.09 -1.82 10.57
CA THR A 147 -18.65 -0.61 11.19
C THR A 147 -19.87 -0.06 10.44
N HIS A 148 -20.62 0.85 11.09
CA HIS A 148 -21.77 1.50 10.48
C HIS A 148 -21.39 2.32 9.23
N ASP A 149 -22.31 2.35 8.28
CA ASP A 149 -22.07 2.79 6.92
C ASP A 149 -21.48 4.21 6.80
N ARG A 150 -21.93 5.16 7.64
CA ARG A 150 -21.37 6.52 7.73
C ARG A 150 -19.87 6.52 8.06
N VAL A 151 -19.41 5.66 8.95
CA VAL A 151 -17.98 5.58 9.34
C VAL A 151 -17.18 4.90 8.23
N ALA A 152 -17.71 3.85 7.62
CA ALA A 152 -17.08 3.19 6.47
C ALA A 152 -16.86 4.17 5.29
N ARG A 153 -17.86 5.00 4.99
CA ARG A 153 -17.78 6.06 3.96
C ARG A 153 -16.72 7.11 4.30
N VAL A 154 -16.67 7.59 5.55
CA VAL A 154 -15.65 8.56 6.00
C VAL A 154 -14.24 7.95 5.96
N ALA A 155 -14.08 6.68 6.35
CA ALA A 155 -12.83 5.95 6.25
C ALA A 155 -12.35 5.80 4.79
N LEU A 156 -13.27 5.46 3.87
CA LEU A 156 -12.96 5.34 2.44
C LEU A 156 -12.48 6.68 1.85
N ILE A 157 -13.21 7.78 2.07
CA ILE A 157 -12.76 9.11 1.60
C ILE A 157 -11.40 9.46 2.21
N THR A 158 -11.17 9.14 3.48
CA THR A 158 -9.89 9.40 4.17
C THR A 158 -8.72 8.61 3.56
N LEU A 159 -8.95 7.40 3.07
CA LEU A 159 -7.97 6.62 2.30
C LEU A 159 -7.79 7.21 0.89
N LEU A 160 -8.87 7.60 0.23
CA LEU A 160 -8.87 8.15 -1.13
C LEU A 160 -8.24 9.54 -1.27
N VAL A 161 -8.11 10.29 -0.17
CA VAL A 161 -7.35 11.55 -0.12
C VAL A 161 -5.97 11.40 0.52
N TYR A 162 -5.54 10.17 0.83
CA TYR A 162 -4.23 9.94 1.44
C TYR A 162 -3.10 10.28 0.45
N PRO A 163 -2.05 11.03 0.86
CA PRO A 163 -1.05 11.59 -0.06
C PRO A 163 -0.36 10.62 -1.05
N TYR A 164 -0.26 9.33 -0.70
CA TYR A 164 0.38 8.31 -1.53
C TYR A 164 -0.60 7.41 -2.28
N VAL A 165 -1.92 7.63 -2.18
CA VAL A 165 -2.92 6.72 -2.76
C VAL A 165 -2.83 6.65 -4.29
N PHE A 166 -2.22 7.64 -4.96
CA PHE A 166 -2.03 7.65 -6.41
C PHE A 166 -1.24 6.44 -6.95
N TYR A 167 -0.45 5.76 -6.11
CA TYR A 167 0.18 4.47 -6.46
C TYR A 167 -0.83 3.35 -6.78
N LEU A 168 -2.10 3.52 -6.42
CA LEU A 168 -3.19 2.62 -6.77
C LEU A 168 -3.88 2.98 -8.09
N PHE A 169 -3.58 4.13 -8.72
CA PHE A 169 -4.41 4.71 -9.79
C PHE A 169 -3.75 4.77 -11.18
N GLY A 170 -2.56 4.20 -11.36
CA GLY A 170 -1.92 4.10 -12.68
C GLY A 170 -0.41 4.00 -12.67
N ALA A 171 0.25 4.33 -11.55
CA ALA A 171 1.69 4.14 -11.42
C ALA A 171 2.07 2.68 -11.69
N VAL A 172 3.06 2.43 -12.55
CA VAL A 172 3.46 1.06 -12.94
C VAL A 172 4.26 0.39 -11.81
N TYR A 173 3.55 -0.05 -10.78
CA TYR A 173 4.05 -0.43 -9.47
C TYR A 173 3.26 -1.62 -8.90
N GLY A 174 3.92 -2.53 -8.19
CA GLY A 174 3.28 -3.70 -7.57
C GLY A 174 2.31 -3.38 -6.41
N ASP A 175 2.26 -2.15 -5.93
CA ASP A 175 1.48 -1.68 -4.76
C ASP A 175 -0.02 -2.02 -4.85
N ALA A 176 -0.66 -1.80 -6.01
CA ALA A 176 -2.09 -2.06 -6.18
C ALA A 176 -2.42 -3.55 -6.18
N LEU A 177 -1.63 -4.36 -6.88
CA LEU A 177 -1.79 -5.81 -6.92
C LEU A 177 -1.53 -6.44 -5.55
N PHE A 178 -0.49 -5.96 -4.84
CA PHE A 178 -0.20 -6.38 -3.47
C PHE A 178 -1.41 -6.16 -2.56
N LEU A 179 -1.95 -4.94 -2.56
CA LEU A 179 -3.01 -4.55 -1.64
C LEU A 179 -4.34 -5.25 -1.97
N LEU A 180 -4.64 -5.47 -3.25
CA LEU A 180 -5.82 -6.25 -3.67
C LEU A 180 -5.73 -7.70 -3.16
N ALA A 181 -4.59 -8.33 -3.37
CA ALA A 181 -4.35 -9.71 -2.92
C ALA A 181 -4.34 -9.82 -1.38
N ALA A 182 -3.77 -8.83 -0.67
CA ALA A 182 -3.76 -8.77 0.79
C ALA A 182 -5.16 -8.61 1.40
N VAL A 183 -5.96 -7.65 0.94
CA VAL A 183 -7.33 -7.41 1.44
C VAL A 183 -8.24 -8.58 1.04
N GLY A 184 -8.08 -9.10 -0.18
CA GLY A 184 -8.77 -10.30 -0.63
C GLY A 184 -8.48 -11.52 0.25
N ALA A 185 -7.21 -11.72 0.65
CA ALA A 185 -6.83 -12.79 1.57
C ALA A 185 -7.54 -12.67 2.94
N PHE A 186 -7.61 -11.47 3.52
CA PHE A 186 -8.35 -11.25 4.77
C PHE A 186 -9.87 -11.47 4.60
N LEU A 187 -10.48 -10.95 3.53
CA LEU A 187 -11.91 -11.14 3.25
C LEU A 187 -12.29 -12.62 3.02
N LEU A 188 -11.39 -13.41 2.43
CA LEU A 188 -11.55 -14.86 2.27
C LEU A 188 -11.36 -15.61 3.59
N LEU A 189 -10.37 -15.22 4.39
CA LEU A 189 -10.12 -15.79 5.72
C LEU A 189 -11.29 -15.55 6.68
N GLU A 190 -11.88 -14.36 6.66
CA GLU A 190 -13.07 -14.01 7.44
C GLU A 190 -14.30 -14.83 7.08
N ARG A 191 -14.35 -15.38 5.87
CA ARG A 191 -15.39 -16.28 5.35
C ARG A 191 -15.01 -17.76 5.49
N ASP A 192 -13.99 -18.07 6.28
CA ASP A 192 -13.44 -19.42 6.50
C ASP A 192 -12.90 -20.12 5.23
N HIS A 193 -12.68 -19.39 4.12
CA HIS A 193 -12.01 -19.89 2.92
C HIS A 193 -10.48 -19.82 3.07
N THR A 194 -9.95 -20.49 4.09
CA THR A 194 -8.54 -20.44 4.53
C THR A 194 -7.51 -20.81 3.44
N ILE A 195 -7.83 -21.79 2.58
CA ILE A 195 -6.97 -22.18 1.45
C ILE A 195 -6.90 -21.07 0.39
N LEU A 196 -8.06 -20.50 0.01
CA LEU A 196 -8.11 -19.40 -0.95
C LEU A 196 -7.43 -18.14 -0.38
N ALA A 197 -7.57 -17.89 0.92
CA ALA A 197 -6.86 -16.82 1.62
C ALA A 197 -5.33 -17.03 1.55
N GLY A 198 -4.86 -18.26 1.73
CA GLY A 198 -3.45 -18.62 1.57
C GLY A 198 -2.94 -18.43 0.13
N LEU A 199 -3.72 -18.83 -0.88
CA LEU A 199 -3.37 -18.64 -2.29
C LEU A 199 -3.34 -17.15 -2.68
N ALA A 200 -4.31 -16.35 -2.24
CA ALA A 200 -4.27 -14.90 -2.40
C ALA A 200 -3.07 -14.28 -1.66
N GLY A 201 -2.76 -14.78 -0.46
CA GLY A 201 -1.55 -14.43 0.27
C GLY A 201 -0.25 -14.79 -0.47
N ALA A 202 -0.23 -15.88 -1.25
CA ALA A 202 0.93 -16.27 -2.07
C ALA A 202 1.15 -15.32 -3.23
N VAL A 203 0.07 -14.85 -3.88
CA VAL A 203 0.15 -13.77 -4.89
C VAL A 203 0.71 -12.51 -4.25
N ALA A 204 0.18 -12.12 -3.07
CA ALA A 204 0.66 -10.94 -2.35
C ALA A 204 2.15 -11.04 -1.97
N THR A 205 2.62 -12.15 -1.38
CA THR A 205 4.04 -12.32 -1.03
C THR A 205 4.96 -12.42 -2.24
N ALA A 206 4.44 -12.85 -3.39
CA ALA A 206 5.13 -12.79 -4.67
C ALA A 206 5.13 -11.39 -5.32
N THR A 207 4.51 -10.36 -4.76
CA THR A 207 4.61 -8.97 -5.31
C THR A 207 5.66 -8.10 -4.65
N ARG A 208 5.95 -8.28 -3.35
CA ARG A 208 6.85 -7.40 -2.56
C ARG A 208 7.40 -8.09 -1.31
N PRO A 209 8.62 -7.73 -0.82
CA PRO A 209 9.16 -8.21 0.46
C PRO A 209 8.26 -7.94 1.68
N VAL A 210 7.52 -6.83 1.66
CA VAL A 210 6.56 -6.47 2.75
C VAL A 210 5.45 -7.52 2.96
N GLY A 211 5.25 -8.46 2.03
CA GLY A 211 4.33 -9.57 2.18
C GLY A 211 4.59 -10.46 3.41
N ILE A 212 5.80 -10.43 3.98
CA ILE A 212 6.09 -11.12 5.27
C ILE A 212 5.13 -10.66 6.38
N ALA A 213 4.79 -9.37 6.44
CA ALA A 213 3.82 -8.86 7.41
C ALA A 213 2.39 -9.37 7.13
N LEU A 214 2.04 -9.65 5.87
CA LEU A 214 0.76 -10.30 5.54
C LEU A 214 0.72 -11.75 6.02
N ILE A 215 1.80 -12.52 5.88
CA ILE A 215 1.87 -13.90 6.39
C ILE A 215 1.62 -13.90 7.91
N ILE A 216 2.33 -13.03 8.64
CA ILE A 216 2.13 -12.86 10.09
C ILE A 216 0.68 -12.47 10.38
N GLY A 217 0.11 -11.51 9.64
CA GLY A 217 -1.27 -11.06 9.80
C GLY A 217 -2.32 -12.15 9.56
N LEU A 218 -2.20 -12.95 8.49
CA LEU A 218 -3.12 -14.03 8.17
C LEU A 218 -3.08 -15.14 9.22
N VAL A 219 -1.88 -15.54 9.67
CA VAL A 219 -1.72 -16.50 10.77
C VAL A 219 -2.31 -15.94 12.07
N ALA A 220 -2.03 -14.68 12.40
CA ALA A 220 -2.54 -14.02 13.59
C ALA A 220 -4.07 -13.89 13.60
N VAL A 221 -4.69 -13.49 12.48
CA VAL A 221 -6.15 -13.42 12.34
C VAL A 221 -6.79 -14.81 12.37
N ALA A 222 -6.16 -15.85 11.79
CA ALA A 222 -6.66 -17.22 11.87
C ALA A 222 -6.67 -17.75 13.33
N LEU A 223 -5.54 -17.59 14.04
CA LEU A 223 -5.41 -17.95 15.46
C LEU A 223 -6.37 -17.15 16.37
N TRP A 224 -6.55 -15.86 16.09
CA TRP A 224 -7.46 -14.99 16.83
C TRP A 224 -8.93 -15.37 16.61
N ARG A 225 -9.39 -15.55 15.37
CA ARG A 225 -10.78 -15.94 15.04
C ARG A 225 -11.17 -17.31 15.58
N ARG A 226 -10.21 -18.23 15.71
CA ARG A 226 -10.41 -19.55 16.36
C ARG A 226 -10.30 -19.49 17.89
N HIS A 227 -10.10 -18.32 18.47
CA HIS A 227 -9.88 -18.10 19.90
C HIS A 227 -8.83 -19.08 20.48
N VAL A 228 -7.71 -19.27 19.77
CA VAL A 228 -6.64 -20.22 20.18
C VAL A 228 -5.89 -19.70 21.40
N ILE A 229 -5.77 -18.38 21.52
CA ILE A 229 -5.08 -17.70 22.63
C ILE A 229 -6.15 -16.97 23.45
N GLU A 230 -6.38 -17.43 24.67
CA GLU A 230 -7.26 -16.80 25.66
C GLU A 230 -6.46 -16.29 26.86
N ALA A 231 -6.99 -15.29 27.55
CA ALA A 231 -6.44 -14.86 28.84
C ALA A 231 -6.58 -16.01 29.85
N GLY A 232 -5.47 -16.52 30.37
CA GLY A 232 -5.48 -17.50 31.46
C GLY A 232 -5.66 -16.82 32.82
N GLU A 233 -5.45 -17.60 33.89
CA GLU A 233 -5.59 -17.16 35.29
C GLU A 233 -4.72 -15.95 35.67
N SER A 234 -3.68 -15.64 34.87
CA SER A 234 -2.88 -14.44 34.98
C SER A 234 -2.63 -13.82 33.61
N ARG A 235 -2.57 -12.49 33.57
CA ARG A 235 -2.25 -11.68 32.37
C ARG A 235 -0.95 -12.10 31.67
N TRP A 236 -0.04 -12.75 32.40
CA TRP A 236 1.27 -13.21 31.91
C TRP A 236 1.31 -14.70 31.51
N ARG A 237 0.20 -15.44 31.68
CA ARG A 237 0.09 -16.86 31.33
C ARG A 237 -1.16 -17.11 30.47
N PRO A 238 -1.13 -16.72 29.17
CA PRO A 238 -2.23 -17.00 28.26
C PRO A 238 -2.43 -18.51 28.08
N ARG A 239 -3.69 -18.95 28.00
CA ARG A 239 -4.03 -20.35 27.74
C ARG A 239 -4.06 -20.57 26.22
N VAL A 240 -3.29 -21.53 25.73
CA VAL A 240 -3.21 -21.85 24.30
C VAL A 240 -3.96 -23.15 24.01
N MET A 241 -5.02 -23.07 23.21
CA MET A 241 -5.96 -24.15 22.94
C MET A 241 -5.86 -24.64 21.49
N TRP A 242 -4.72 -25.24 21.15
CA TRP A 242 -4.42 -25.75 19.80
C TRP A 242 -5.50 -26.66 19.19
N ARG A 243 -6.25 -27.39 20.03
CA ARG A 243 -7.41 -28.23 19.62
C ARG A 243 -8.54 -27.46 18.92
N ARG A 244 -8.58 -26.13 19.00
CA ARG A 244 -9.55 -25.28 18.29
C ARG A 244 -9.19 -25.03 16.81
N LEU A 245 -7.97 -25.35 16.39
CA LEU A 245 -7.56 -25.27 15.00
C LEU A 245 -8.07 -26.47 14.20
N ARG A 246 -8.59 -26.18 13.01
CA ARG A 246 -8.94 -27.18 12.00
C ARG A 246 -7.74 -27.39 11.07
N PRO A 247 -7.51 -28.58 10.50
CA PRO A 247 -6.46 -28.78 9.49
C PRO A 247 -6.57 -27.79 8.31
N ALA A 248 -7.79 -27.40 7.94
CA ALA A 248 -8.04 -26.37 6.94
C ALA A 248 -7.45 -24.99 7.31
N ASP A 249 -7.32 -24.64 8.59
CA ASP A 249 -6.77 -23.34 9.01
C ASP A 249 -5.27 -23.22 8.64
N ALA A 250 -4.55 -24.34 8.49
CA ALA A 250 -3.19 -24.36 7.95
C ALA A 250 -3.10 -23.89 6.48
N GLY A 251 -4.23 -23.79 5.77
CA GLY A 251 -4.30 -23.24 4.42
C GLY A 251 -3.71 -21.84 4.31
N VAL A 252 -3.74 -21.03 5.37
CA VAL A 252 -3.10 -19.69 5.37
C VAL A 252 -1.59 -19.75 5.18
N LEU A 253 -0.93 -20.87 5.51
CA LEU A 253 0.51 -21.06 5.32
C LEU A 253 0.91 -21.16 3.84
N LEU A 254 -0.03 -21.41 2.94
CA LEU A 254 0.22 -21.30 1.49
C LEU A 254 0.67 -19.89 1.10
N SER A 255 0.39 -18.87 1.91
CA SER A 255 0.90 -17.50 1.71
C SER A 255 2.43 -17.41 1.69
N LEU A 256 3.15 -18.37 2.29
CA LEU A 256 4.61 -18.49 2.16
C LEU A 256 5.07 -18.77 0.72
N GLY A 257 4.22 -19.40 -0.11
CA GLY A 257 4.58 -19.94 -1.41
C GLY A 257 5.12 -18.91 -2.41
N GLY A 258 4.65 -17.66 -2.35
CA GLY A 258 5.13 -16.59 -3.22
C GLY A 258 6.57 -16.17 -2.91
N LEU A 259 6.86 -15.93 -1.63
CA LEU A 259 8.21 -15.61 -1.16
C LEU A 259 9.17 -16.79 -1.35
N VAL A 260 8.77 -17.99 -0.88
CA VAL A 260 9.62 -19.20 -0.97
C VAL A 260 9.87 -19.56 -2.43
N GLY A 261 8.86 -19.53 -3.30
CA GLY A 261 9.02 -19.79 -4.73
C GLY A 261 9.98 -18.80 -5.41
N TYR A 262 9.94 -17.52 -5.04
CA TYR A 262 10.90 -16.54 -5.57
C TYR A 262 12.33 -16.76 -5.04
N MET A 263 12.50 -17.02 -3.74
CA MET A 263 13.79 -17.40 -3.16
C MET A 263 14.38 -18.66 -3.81
N THR A 264 13.55 -19.67 -4.09
CA THR A 264 13.95 -20.89 -4.79
C THR A 264 14.37 -20.58 -6.23
N TYR A 265 13.61 -19.74 -6.95
CA TYR A 265 13.99 -19.28 -8.29
C TYR A 265 15.35 -18.56 -8.30
N LEU A 266 15.58 -17.63 -7.37
CA LEU A 266 16.86 -16.91 -7.25
C LEU A 266 18.02 -17.85 -6.88
N GLY A 267 17.78 -18.81 -5.98
CA GLY A 267 18.75 -19.84 -5.61
C GLY A 267 19.15 -20.72 -6.81
N ILE A 268 18.19 -21.18 -7.61
CA ILE A 268 18.45 -22.00 -8.79
C ILE A 268 19.11 -21.20 -9.92
N ARG A 269 18.63 -19.97 -10.19
CA ARG A 269 19.05 -19.19 -11.36
C ARG A 269 20.34 -18.41 -11.15
N PHE A 270 20.60 -17.94 -9.93
CA PHE A 270 21.72 -17.05 -9.60
C PHE A 270 22.61 -17.55 -8.46
N GLY A 271 22.33 -18.74 -7.90
CA GLY A 271 23.08 -19.31 -6.77
C GLY A 271 22.86 -18.57 -5.44
N ARG A 272 21.95 -17.60 -5.38
CA ARG A 272 21.75 -16.71 -4.21
C ARG A 272 20.26 -16.53 -3.90
N PRO A 273 19.68 -17.29 -2.96
CA PRO A 273 18.24 -17.22 -2.67
C PRO A 273 17.80 -15.90 -2.02
N LEU A 274 18.73 -15.11 -1.47
CA LEU A 274 18.48 -13.81 -0.83
C LEU A 274 18.95 -12.61 -1.69
N ALA A 275 19.24 -12.82 -2.97
CA ALA A 275 19.75 -11.75 -3.85
C ALA A 275 18.88 -10.48 -3.86
N PHE A 276 17.56 -10.60 -3.64
CA PHE A 276 16.64 -9.46 -3.57
C PHE A 276 16.93 -8.48 -2.40
N ASP A 277 17.50 -8.98 -1.30
CA ASP A 277 17.91 -8.22 -0.11
C ASP A 277 19.36 -7.74 -0.27
N GLU A 278 20.23 -8.61 -0.79
CA GLU A 278 21.66 -8.32 -1.01
C GLU A 278 21.91 -7.08 -1.88
N VAL A 279 21.07 -6.82 -2.91
CA VAL A 279 21.28 -5.65 -3.80
C VAL A 279 20.65 -4.36 -3.27
N GLN A 280 19.94 -4.37 -2.14
CA GLN A 280 19.33 -3.17 -1.56
C GLN A 280 20.37 -2.14 -1.10
N SER A 281 21.56 -2.61 -0.72
CA SER A 281 22.71 -1.78 -0.34
C SER A 281 23.45 -1.15 -1.52
N ALA A 282 23.13 -1.51 -2.77
CA ALA A 282 23.82 -1.02 -3.94
C ALA A 282 23.76 0.52 -4.07
N PRO A 283 24.83 1.18 -4.55
CA PRO A 283 24.86 2.63 -4.73
C PRO A 283 23.66 3.16 -5.52
N GLY A 284 23.06 4.26 -5.04
CA GLY A 284 21.90 4.91 -5.64
C GLY A 284 20.54 4.38 -5.14
N TRP A 285 20.50 3.22 -4.49
CA TRP A 285 19.39 2.85 -3.60
C TRP A 285 19.80 3.07 -2.14
N ASP A 286 20.99 2.59 -1.78
CA ASP A 286 21.62 2.80 -0.47
C ASP A 286 20.74 2.35 0.71
N GLN A 287 19.81 1.39 0.51
CA GLN A 287 18.90 0.86 1.52
C GLN A 287 19.47 -0.35 2.28
N GLY A 288 20.78 -0.33 2.57
CA GLY A 288 21.45 -1.39 3.31
C GLY A 288 20.88 -1.58 4.72
N SER A 289 20.84 -2.83 5.19
CA SER A 289 20.44 -3.18 6.56
C SER A 289 21.59 -2.98 7.57
N GLY A 290 21.26 -2.94 8.88
CA GLY A 290 22.23 -2.86 9.97
C GLY A 290 22.06 -1.65 10.90
N PRO A 291 22.97 -1.45 11.88
CA PRO A 291 22.77 -0.50 12.98
C PRO A 291 22.49 0.95 12.54
N ARG A 292 23.15 1.45 11.49
CA ARG A 292 22.90 2.82 10.98
C ARG A 292 21.45 3.02 10.51
N THR A 293 20.86 1.97 9.94
CA THR A 293 19.49 1.92 9.42
C THR A 293 18.49 1.75 10.57
N TRP A 294 18.76 0.82 11.50
CA TRP A 294 17.90 0.57 12.66
C TRP A 294 17.81 1.75 13.61
N PHE A 295 18.93 2.45 13.85
CA PHE A 295 18.96 3.68 14.66
C PHE A 295 18.65 4.95 13.83
N LYS A 296 18.21 4.82 12.57
CA LYS A 296 17.79 5.92 11.67
C LYS A 296 18.81 7.06 11.59
N ILE A 297 20.11 6.73 11.60
CA ILE A 297 21.19 7.74 11.61
C ILE A 297 21.09 8.65 10.38
N THR A 298 20.78 8.08 9.21
CA THR A 298 20.60 8.87 7.98
C THR A 298 19.39 9.81 8.08
N TRP A 299 18.30 9.40 8.70
CA TRP A 299 17.12 10.27 8.93
C TRP A 299 17.46 11.47 9.81
N PHE A 300 18.16 11.25 10.93
CA PHE A 300 18.64 12.34 11.79
C PHE A 300 19.64 13.25 11.06
N GLN A 301 20.42 12.72 10.13
CA GLN A 301 21.26 13.54 9.23
C GLN A 301 20.42 14.41 8.28
N GLN A 302 19.30 13.91 7.74
CA GLN A 302 18.37 14.75 6.95
C GLN A 302 17.84 15.91 7.78
N ILE A 303 17.37 15.64 9.02
CA ILE A 303 16.88 16.69 9.95
C ILE A 303 17.98 17.71 10.26
N LYS A 304 19.18 17.25 10.60
CA LYS A 304 20.32 18.12 10.94
C LYS A 304 20.72 19.03 9.78
N ASN A 305 20.69 18.52 8.55
CA ASN A 305 21.15 19.24 7.37
C ASN A 305 20.07 20.13 6.74
N LEU A 306 18.79 19.83 6.96
CA LEU A 306 17.66 20.55 6.36
C LEU A 306 17.73 22.08 6.53
N PRO A 307 18.02 22.67 7.71
CA PRO A 307 18.11 24.13 7.84
C PRO A 307 19.19 24.74 6.94
N ARG A 308 20.33 24.07 6.80
CA ARG A 308 21.43 24.51 5.94
C ARG A 308 21.01 24.45 4.47
N TRP A 309 20.49 23.31 4.01
CA TRP A 309 20.06 23.18 2.62
C TRP A 309 18.91 24.12 2.25
N SER A 310 17.96 24.37 3.16
CA SER A 310 16.90 25.34 2.95
C SER A 310 17.44 26.77 2.79
N TRP A 311 18.47 27.12 3.57
CA TRP A 311 19.14 28.42 3.45
C TRP A 311 19.97 28.53 2.17
N ASP A 312 20.79 27.51 1.87
CA ASP A 312 21.58 27.42 0.64
C ASP A 312 20.67 27.52 -0.61
N TRP A 313 19.51 26.85 -0.59
CA TRP A 313 18.51 26.95 -1.67
C TRP A 313 17.87 28.35 -1.76
N LEU A 314 17.50 28.95 -0.62
CA LEU A 314 16.91 30.30 -0.61
C LEU A 314 17.86 31.36 -1.19
N GLN A 315 19.17 31.19 -1.01
CA GLN A 315 20.18 32.09 -1.56
C GLN A 315 20.47 31.85 -3.05
N ASN A 316 20.58 30.60 -3.48
CA ASN A 316 21.09 30.26 -4.82
C ASN A 316 19.99 29.87 -5.84
N GLY A 317 18.80 29.49 -5.37
CA GLY A 317 17.67 29.08 -6.23
C GLY A 317 17.88 27.78 -7.01
N ASP A 318 18.93 27.01 -6.70
CA ASP A 318 19.34 25.87 -7.52
C ASP A 318 18.46 24.61 -7.31
N THR A 319 18.28 23.83 -8.37
CA THR A 319 17.38 22.65 -8.36
C THR A 319 17.94 21.50 -7.53
N VAL A 320 19.27 21.33 -7.47
CA VAL A 320 19.91 20.22 -6.77
C VAL A 320 19.78 20.37 -5.25
N THR A 321 19.83 21.60 -4.74
CA THR A 321 19.57 21.88 -3.33
C THR A 321 18.08 21.83 -3.01
N PHE A 322 17.21 22.29 -3.92
CA PHE A 322 15.76 22.10 -3.79
C PHE A 322 15.39 20.61 -3.65
N GLU A 323 15.96 19.73 -4.47
CA GLU A 323 15.72 18.27 -4.41
C GLU A 323 16.14 17.66 -3.07
N LYS A 324 17.28 18.10 -2.50
CA LYS A 324 17.71 17.67 -1.14
C LYS A 324 16.71 18.11 -0.08
N VAL A 325 16.24 19.36 -0.14
CA VAL A 325 15.22 19.90 0.77
C VAL A 325 13.90 19.12 0.61
N GLN A 326 13.42 18.92 -0.61
CA GLN A 326 12.19 18.19 -0.92
C GLN A 326 12.26 16.75 -0.41
N TYR A 327 13.35 16.03 -0.68
CA TYR A 327 13.56 14.66 -0.19
C TYR A 327 13.59 14.63 1.35
N ALA A 328 14.40 15.48 1.99
CA ALA A 328 14.51 15.57 3.44
C ALA A 328 13.15 15.83 4.11
N VAL A 329 12.39 16.82 3.64
CA VAL A 329 11.03 17.10 4.14
C VAL A 329 10.12 15.89 3.95
N THR A 330 10.16 15.24 2.79
CA THR A 330 9.30 14.08 2.47
C THR A 330 9.57 12.91 3.42
N VAL A 331 10.83 12.60 3.71
CA VAL A 331 11.18 11.49 4.63
C VAL A 331 10.98 11.84 6.10
N ILE A 332 11.07 13.11 6.49
CA ILE A 332 10.71 13.58 7.84
C ILE A 332 9.20 13.43 8.07
N LEU A 333 8.37 13.88 7.11
CA LEU A 333 6.92 13.71 7.18
C LEU A 333 6.51 12.22 7.22
N GLN A 334 7.20 11.34 6.50
CA GLN A 334 6.98 9.89 6.60
C GLN A 334 7.33 9.32 7.98
N GLY A 335 8.42 9.76 8.61
CA GLY A 335 8.74 9.40 9.99
C GLY A 335 7.64 9.81 10.97
N LEU A 336 7.06 11.01 10.80
CA LEU A 336 5.92 11.47 11.60
C LEU A 336 4.64 10.65 11.32
N PHE A 337 4.39 10.25 10.07
CA PHE A 337 3.28 9.36 9.73
C PHE A 337 3.42 7.99 10.41
N VAL A 338 4.62 7.43 10.55
CA VAL A 338 4.82 6.18 11.31
C VAL A 338 4.34 6.31 12.75
N LEU A 339 4.63 7.42 13.44
CA LEU A 339 4.16 7.65 14.81
C LEU A 339 2.63 7.71 14.88
N GLY A 340 2.00 8.43 13.94
CA GLY A 340 0.54 8.48 13.83
C GLY A 340 -0.08 7.11 13.54
N PHE A 341 0.53 6.31 12.66
CA PHE A 341 0.03 4.97 12.34
C PHE A 341 0.33 3.92 13.41
N LEU A 342 1.38 4.06 14.23
CA LEU A 342 1.58 3.25 15.44
C LEU A 342 0.46 3.50 16.45
N PHE A 343 0.05 4.75 16.64
CA PHE A 343 -1.12 5.10 17.45
C PHE A 343 -2.42 4.51 16.89
N LEU A 344 -2.62 4.56 15.56
CA LEU A 344 -3.78 3.91 14.91
C LEU A 344 -3.73 2.39 15.03
N ALA A 345 -2.57 1.74 14.85
CA ALA A 345 -2.39 0.29 14.98
C ALA A 345 -2.68 -0.21 16.40
N TRP A 346 -2.34 0.57 17.43
CA TRP A 346 -2.75 0.30 18.81
C TRP A 346 -4.29 0.31 18.97
N HIS A 347 -4.98 1.25 18.31
CA HIS A 347 -6.43 1.31 18.32
C HIS A 347 -7.06 0.19 17.47
N VAL A 348 -6.42 -0.23 16.38
CA VAL A 348 -6.79 -1.46 15.64
C VAL A 348 -6.71 -2.67 16.55
N TRP A 349 -5.61 -2.84 17.30
CA TRP A 349 -5.45 -3.94 18.27
C TRP A 349 -6.58 -3.97 19.30
N LYS A 350 -6.98 -2.80 19.82
CA LYS A 350 -8.06 -2.69 20.81
C LYS A 350 -9.47 -2.87 20.23
N LYS A 351 -9.72 -2.49 18.97
CA LYS A 351 -11.06 -2.49 18.35
C LYS A 351 -11.36 -3.72 17.49
N PHE A 352 -10.37 -4.19 16.72
CA PHE A 352 -10.47 -5.29 15.76
C PHE A 352 -9.66 -6.52 16.17
N GLY A 353 -9.16 -6.54 17.41
CA GLY A 353 -8.43 -7.67 17.99
C GLY A 353 -6.94 -7.72 17.63
N TRP A 354 -6.23 -8.60 18.34
CA TRP A 354 -4.78 -8.70 18.24
C TRP A 354 -4.28 -9.20 16.87
N GLY A 355 -5.11 -9.95 16.13
CA GLY A 355 -4.75 -10.42 14.78
C GLY A 355 -4.51 -9.25 13.80
N TYR A 356 -5.49 -8.36 13.68
CA TYR A 356 -5.36 -7.15 12.85
C TYR A 356 -4.38 -6.12 13.43
N GLY A 357 -4.29 -6.04 14.76
CA GLY A 357 -3.27 -5.24 15.43
C GLY A 357 -1.85 -5.67 15.04
N LEU A 358 -1.56 -6.98 15.13
CA LEU A 358 -0.25 -7.54 14.79
C LEU A 358 0.08 -7.37 13.30
N TYR A 359 -0.89 -7.56 12.39
CA TYR A 359 -0.71 -7.23 10.97
C TYR A 359 -0.22 -5.79 10.76
N CYS A 360 -0.89 -4.81 11.39
CA CYS A 360 -0.54 -3.40 11.26
C CYS A 360 0.84 -3.10 11.89
N PHE A 361 1.14 -3.67 13.07
CA PHE A 361 2.45 -3.52 13.70
C PHE A 361 3.57 -4.19 12.89
N SER A 362 3.35 -5.33 12.25
CA SER A 362 4.34 -5.98 11.38
C SER A 362 4.62 -5.15 10.13
N MET A 363 3.60 -4.54 9.50
CA MET A 363 3.80 -3.60 8.38
C MET A 363 4.64 -2.38 8.81
N LEU A 364 4.32 -1.81 9.98
CA LEU A 364 5.07 -0.68 10.54
C LEU A 364 6.50 -1.07 10.93
N ALA A 365 6.71 -2.28 11.45
CA ALA A 365 8.03 -2.81 11.81
C ALA A 365 8.93 -2.95 10.59
N ILE A 366 8.41 -3.40 9.43
CA ILE A 366 9.21 -3.46 8.20
C ILE A 366 9.64 -2.05 7.75
N ALA A 367 8.75 -1.05 7.82
CA ALA A 367 9.12 0.34 7.54
C ALA A 367 10.15 0.91 8.54
N LEU A 368 10.03 0.56 9.83
CA LEU A 368 10.94 0.95 10.89
C LEU A 368 12.34 0.32 10.73
N VAL A 369 12.44 -0.95 10.34
CA VAL A 369 13.72 -1.70 10.33
C VAL A 369 14.38 -1.74 8.94
N GLY A 370 13.59 -1.83 7.87
CA GLY A 370 14.06 -2.09 6.50
C GLY A 370 14.30 -0.86 5.62
N THR A 371 14.38 0.35 6.19
CA THR A 371 14.66 1.60 5.44
C THR A 371 15.64 2.46 6.21
N LYS A 372 16.59 3.15 5.55
CA LYS A 372 17.57 4.00 6.24
C LYS A 372 16.97 5.27 6.86
N ASP A 373 15.88 5.75 6.26
CA ASP A 373 15.30 7.06 6.52
C ASP A 373 13.78 7.13 6.36
N PHE A 374 13.06 6.01 6.36
CA PHE A 374 11.61 5.93 6.08
C PHE A 374 11.20 6.18 4.63
N GLN A 375 12.11 6.31 3.67
CA GLN A 375 11.80 6.29 2.23
C GLN A 375 10.87 5.12 1.87
N GLY A 376 9.75 5.37 1.17
CA GLY A 376 8.79 4.32 0.78
C GLY A 376 7.73 4.01 1.83
N THR A 377 7.84 4.54 3.05
CA THR A 377 6.91 4.23 4.13
C THR A 377 5.49 4.73 3.84
N GLY A 378 5.33 5.87 3.19
CA GLY A 378 4.02 6.37 2.76
C GLY A 378 3.23 5.34 1.94
N ARG A 379 3.92 4.64 1.03
CA ARG A 379 3.34 3.52 0.27
C ARG A 379 3.05 2.30 1.13
N TYR A 380 3.92 1.94 2.08
CA TYR A 380 3.66 0.81 3.00
C TYR A 380 2.45 1.05 3.91
N LEU A 381 2.23 2.30 4.35
CA LEU A 381 1.10 2.65 5.21
C LEU A 381 -0.27 2.46 4.54
N LEU A 382 -0.39 2.57 3.21
CA LEU A 382 -1.60 2.19 2.47
C LEU A 382 -2.04 0.75 2.77
N SER A 383 -1.08 -0.14 3.03
CA SER A 383 -1.36 -1.55 3.32
C SER A 383 -1.96 -1.77 4.71
N THR A 384 -1.82 -0.80 5.62
CA THR A 384 -2.47 -0.83 6.93
C THR A 384 -3.93 -0.35 6.87
N PHE A 385 -4.71 -0.90 5.95
CA PHE A 385 -6.12 -0.52 5.73
C PHE A 385 -6.99 -0.47 7.01
N PRO A 386 -6.80 -1.31 8.06
CA PRO A 386 -7.57 -1.17 9.31
C PRO A 386 -7.31 0.16 10.06
N CYS A 387 -6.11 0.75 9.92
CA CYS A 387 -5.78 2.05 10.51
C CYS A 387 -6.64 3.18 9.90
N PHE A 388 -6.97 3.10 8.62
CA PHE A 388 -7.88 4.05 7.96
C PHE A 388 -9.33 3.93 8.48
N LEU A 389 -9.77 2.74 8.88
CA LEU A 389 -11.08 2.55 9.51
C LEU A 389 -11.14 3.17 10.91
N VAL A 390 -10.07 3.04 11.70
CA VAL A 390 -9.92 3.72 12.99
C VAL A 390 -9.92 5.24 12.81
N LEU A 391 -9.09 5.76 11.89
CA LEU A 391 -8.99 7.18 11.60
C LEU A 391 -10.34 7.75 11.11
N GLY A 392 -11.02 7.02 10.21
CA GLY A 392 -12.36 7.36 9.75
C GLY A 392 -13.39 7.44 10.88
N GLY A 393 -13.27 6.58 11.90
CA GLY A 393 -14.05 6.68 13.15
C GLY A 393 -13.86 8.02 13.85
N PHE A 394 -12.61 8.39 14.17
CA PHE A 394 -12.30 9.67 14.82
C PHE A 394 -12.74 10.89 14.00
N LEU A 395 -12.66 10.82 12.67
CA LEU A 395 -13.08 11.90 11.77
C LEU A 395 -14.61 11.94 11.55
N ALA A 396 -15.34 10.83 11.72
CA ALA A 396 -16.79 10.79 11.52
C ALA A 396 -17.53 11.66 12.55
N GLU A 397 -17.01 11.73 13.77
CA GLU A 397 -17.52 12.56 14.88
C GLU A 397 -17.08 14.03 14.76
N ARG A 398 -15.87 14.29 14.26
CA ARG A 398 -15.21 15.62 14.33
C ARG A 398 -15.24 16.35 12.99
N ARG A 399 -16.38 17.01 12.67
CA ARG A 399 -16.62 17.67 11.35
C ARG A 399 -15.49 18.62 10.93
N ALA A 400 -15.03 19.52 11.80
CA ALA A 400 -13.98 20.50 11.45
C ALA A 400 -12.63 19.80 11.14
N LEU A 401 -12.21 18.87 12.00
CA LEU A 401 -10.98 18.10 11.81
C LEU A 401 -11.02 17.24 10.54
N ARG A 402 -12.19 16.66 10.21
CA ARG A 402 -12.40 15.89 8.98
C ARG A 402 -12.18 16.73 7.73
N TRP A 403 -12.78 17.92 7.65
CA TRP A 403 -12.58 18.80 6.50
C TRP A 403 -11.14 19.31 6.41
N ALA A 404 -10.51 19.69 7.54
CA ALA A 404 -9.11 20.08 7.55
C ALA A 404 -8.20 18.94 7.04
N TRP A 405 -8.39 17.71 7.54
CA TRP A 405 -7.63 16.54 7.11
C TRP A 405 -7.84 16.25 5.62
N TRP A 406 -9.08 16.24 5.13
CA TRP A 406 -9.38 15.94 3.72
C TRP A 406 -8.83 17.00 2.77
N SER A 407 -8.98 18.28 3.10
CA SER A 407 -8.46 19.38 2.26
C SER A 407 -6.93 19.37 2.21
N ILE A 408 -6.25 19.28 3.36
CA ILE A 408 -4.78 19.26 3.40
C ILE A 408 -4.24 18.02 2.68
N SER A 409 -4.76 16.82 3.00
CA SER A 409 -4.28 15.58 2.39
C SER A 409 -4.56 15.54 0.89
N GLY A 410 -5.73 16.01 0.44
CA GLY A 410 -6.10 16.09 -0.96
C GLY A 410 -5.25 17.08 -1.77
N ILE A 411 -4.90 18.24 -1.20
CA ILE A 411 -3.95 19.18 -1.82
C ILE A 411 -2.57 18.53 -1.96
N VAL A 412 -2.05 17.92 -0.89
CA VAL A 412 -0.73 17.24 -0.92
C VAL A 412 -0.74 16.07 -1.91
N LEU A 413 -1.83 15.30 -1.99
CA LEU A 413 -2.02 14.22 -2.96
C LEU A 413 -1.95 14.73 -4.41
N LEU A 414 -2.65 15.81 -4.75
CA LEU A 414 -2.62 16.39 -6.09
C LEU A 414 -1.25 16.98 -6.45
N LEU A 415 -0.59 17.65 -5.49
CA LEU A 415 0.77 18.14 -5.65
C LEU A 415 1.77 16.99 -5.88
N TRP A 416 1.66 15.89 -5.14
CA TRP A 416 2.50 14.71 -5.34
C TRP A 416 2.23 13.98 -6.64
N ALA A 417 0.97 13.84 -7.05
CA ALA A 417 0.61 13.26 -8.34
C ALA A 417 1.19 14.10 -9.51
N PHE A 418 1.08 15.44 -9.42
CA PHE A 418 1.71 16.35 -10.37
C PHE A 418 3.25 16.20 -10.37
N ALA A 419 3.88 16.22 -9.20
CA ALA A 419 5.33 16.10 -9.05
C ALA A 419 5.86 14.75 -9.59
N PHE A 420 5.14 13.64 -9.35
CA PHE A 420 5.46 12.33 -9.89
C PHE A 420 5.38 12.31 -11.43
N GLY A 421 4.28 12.82 -12.01
CA GLY A 421 4.13 12.92 -13.47
C GLY A 421 5.21 13.77 -14.12
N ARG A 422 5.63 14.81 -13.41
CA ARG A 422 6.72 15.74 -13.73
C ARG A 422 8.12 15.11 -13.64
N GLY A 423 8.30 14.01 -12.91
CA GLY A 423 9.56 13.27 -12.75
C GLY A 423 10.31 13.49 -11.43
N TYR A 424 9.68 14.12 -10.42
CA TYR A 424 10.23 14.16 -9.06
C TYR A 424 9.99 12.84 -8.33
N TYR A 425 10.97 12.40 -7.53
CA TYR A 425 10.84 11.18 -6.75
C TYR A 425 10.01 11.45 -5.49
N VAL A 426 8.79 10.90 -5.47
CA VAL A 426 7.85 10.95 -4.35
C VAL A 426 7.90 9.59 -3.65
N ALA A 427 8.78 9.46 -2.66
CA ALA A 427 9.08 8.18 -2.02
C ALA A 427 7.96 7.61 -1.15
#